data_AF-A0A954EJR3-F1
#
_entry.id   AF-A0A954EJR3-F1
#
_cell.length_a   1.000
_cell.length_b   1.000
_cell.length_c   1.000
_cell.angle_alpha   90.00
_cell.angle_beta   90.00
_cell.angle_gamma   90.00
#
_symmetry.space_group_name_H-M   'P 1'
#
loop_
_entity.id
_entity.type
_entity.pdbx_description
1 polymer ?
#
loop_
_entity_poly.entity_id
_entity_poly.type
_entity_poly.pdbx_seq_one_letter_code
_entity_poly.pdbx_strand_id
1 'polypeptide(L)'
;MSAKTLLVAQLFIIASFVGAYALSSSHARQTVRTNILGNDYYEPVPVVRNEPLKARPLYNRPDLVSDEDLAAVLSQIQPRFDARHMKPNHIEHALRTWGVHATFQNPEAVSGETMLRFLTDTASFTDSWGIDAEPLLIDHPEGVEIRYGEMQGASYHHDHWLACCTEAGATLDTPIFTPGRRNWTLGDVLQQSLRDFRLDERETEWTAMGFALWIAPEKEWVGSDGRQYSFDLLSTRLMRGEKQIGVCSGTHRVYSLMLLLQLDEEYDILSDEAEVVIMDYLRFVRDAIMASQFPDGHWPSNWPDGADAVAHPVNDELYKQVIATGHHLEWLSIAPKELHPPEEQIKKAIDWVVATTIEQSREDIRDRYTFFSHVGAALANWRQVHPAEFWHDWEANHPWQPEPAANDNSVEIDASTPEKTD
;
A
#
# COMPACT_ATOMS: atom_id res chain seq x y z
N MET A 1 -36.21 -18.30 50.80
CA MET A 1 -35.05 -17.44 51.12
C MET A 1 -35.58 -16.06 51.49
N SER A 2 -35.16 -15.46 52.61
CA SER A 2 -35.72 -14.16 53.02
C SER A 2 -35.11 -13.00 52.21
N ALA A 3 -35.85 -11.91 52.00
CA ALA A 3 -35.36 -10.72 51.31
C ALA A 3 -34.05 -10.19 51.91
N LYS A 4 -33.90 -10.27 53.24
CA LYS A 4 -32.65 -9.92 53.94
C LYS A 4 -31.46 -10.80 53.52
N THR A 5 -31.70 -12.10 53.32
CA THR A 5 -30.66 -13.05 52.90
C THR A 5 -30.19 -12.75 51.48
N LEU A 6 -31.13 -12.42 50.58
CA LEU A 6 -30.84 -12.00 49.20
C LEU A 6 -30.01 -10.72 49.16
N LEU A 7 -30.38 -9.73 49.98
CA LEU A 7 -29.71 -8.43 50.01
C LEU A 7 -28.29 -8.52 50.57
N VAL A 8 -28.08 -9.35 51.60
CA VAL A 8 -26.74 -9.64 52.13
C VAL A 8 -25.87 -10.36 51.10
N ALA A 9 -26.43 -11.35 50.38
CA ALA A 9 -25.69 -12.05 49.33
C ALA A 9 -25.28 -11.11 48.18
N GLN A 10 -26.18 -10.23 47.74
CA GLN A 10 -25.88 -9.23 46.70
C GLN A 10 -24.79 -8.25 47.14
N LEU A 11 -24.86 -7.73 48.37
CA LEU A 11 -23.81 -6.85 48.90
C LEU A 11 -22.46 -7.54 48.95
N PHE A 12 -22.42 -8.84 49.30
CA PHE A 12 -21.19 -9.61 49.35
C PHE A 12 -20.59 -9.82 47.94
N ILE A 13 -21.44 -10.10 46.94
CA ILE A 13 -21.02 -10.23 45.54
C ILE A 13 -20.47 -8.91 45.02
N ILE A 14 -21.17 -7.79 45.27
CA ILE A 14 -20.72 -6.45 44.84
C ILE A 14 -19.40 -6.09 45.52
N ALA A 15 -19.28 -6.29 46.83
CA ALA A 15 -18.03 -6.01 47.56
C ALA A 15 -16.87 -6.87 47.07
N SER A 16 -17.13 -8.15 46.76
CA SER A 16 -16.12 -9.06 46.21
C SER A 16 -15.69 -8.64 44.80
N PHE A 17 -16.64 -8.22 43.96
CA PHE A 17 -16.35 -7.70 42.62
C PHE A 17 -15.54 -6.40 42.68
N VAL A 18 -15.94 -5.44 43.53
CA VAL A 18 -15.21 -4.18 43.73
C VAL A 18 -13.79 -4.44 44.27
N GLY A 19 -13.66 -5.35 45.25
CA GLY A 19 -12.36 -5.75 45.78
C GLY A 19 -11.47 -6.41 44.72
N ALA A 20 -12.01 -7.37 43.96
CA ALA A 20 -11.30 -8.02 42.86
C ALA A 20 -10.91 -7.02 41.76
N TYR A 21 -11.82 -6.12 41.38
CA TYR A 21 -11.55 -5.05 40.42
C TYR A 21 -10.43 -4.13 40.89
N ALA A 22 -10.50 -3.61 42.12
CA ALA A 22 -9.50 -2.70 42.68
C ALA A 22 -8.09 -3.32 42.77
N LEU A 23 -8.02 -4.63 43.04
CA LEU A 23 -6.78 -5.39 43.16
C LEU A 23 -6.27 -5.98 41.84
N SER A 24 -7.08 -5.95 40.77
CA SER A 24 -6.70 -6.51 39.49
C SER A 24 -5.69 -5.65 38.72
N SER A 25 -5.01 -6.26 37.74
CA SER A 25 -4.05 -5.55 36.88
C SER A 25 -4.74 -4.40 36.12
N SER A 26 -3.95 -3.44 35.63
CA SER A 26 -4.46 -2.39 34.75
C SER A 26 -5.28 -2.98 33.59
N HIS A 27 -4.76 -4.02 32.93
CA HIS A 27 -5.42 -4.73 31.85
C HIS A 27 -6.76 -5.38 32.25
N ALA A 28 -6.83 -6.05 33.41
CA ALA A 28 -8.09 -6.69 33.86
C ALA A 28 -9.17 -5.66 34.24
N ARG A 29 -8.78 -4.53 34.88
CA ARG A 29 -9.69 -3.40 35.11
C ARG A 29 -10.17 -2.77 33.80
N GLN A 30 -9.33 -2.81 32.77
CA GLN A 30 -9.59 -2.26 31.45
C GLN A 30 -10.62 -3.09 30.70
N THR A 31 -10.44 -4.41 30.63
CA THR A 31 -11.42 -5.34 30.05
C THR A 31 -12.80 -5.22 30.72
N VAL A 32 -12.83 -5.05 32.04
CA VAL A 32 -14.09 -4.84 32.78
C VAL A 32 -14.73 -3.49 32.44
N ARG A 33 -13.95 -2.41 32.29
CA ARG A 33 -14.50 -1.11 31.89
C ARG A 33 -15.07 -1.13 30.47
N THR A 34 -14.35 -1.66 29.51
CA THR A 34 -14.79 -1.69 28.10
C THR A 34 -16.03 -2.59 27.94
N ASN A 35 -16.02 -3.80 28.51
CA ASN A 35 -17.12 -4.76 28.33
C ASN A 35 -18.35 -4.49 29.20
N ILE A 36 -18.22 -3.81 30.36
CA ILE A 36 -19.34 -3.58 31.29
C ILE A 36 -19.85 -2.14 31.23
N LEU A 37 -18.96 -1.15 31.10
CA LEU A 37 -19.35 0.26 31.11
C LEU A 37 -19.50 0.84 29.70
N GLY A 38 -19.06 0.13 28.65
CA GLY A 38 -19.19 0.58 27.26
C GLY A 38 -18.38 1.84 26.94
N ASN A 39 -17.39 2.19 27.77
CA ASN A 39 -16.51 3.31 27.47
C ASN A 39 -15.44 2.83 26.48
N ASP A 40 -15.51 3.35 25.26
CA ASP A 40 -14.37 3.32 24.35
C ASP A 40 -13.28 4.27 24.89
N TYR A 41 -12.01 3.85 24.80
CA TYR A 41 -10.85 4.66 25.15
C TYR A 41 -10.41 5.56 24.00
N TYR A 42 -10.88 5.28 22.79
CA TYR A 42 -10.51 6.00 21.61
C TYR A 42 -11.12 7.41 21.62
N GLU A 43 -10.24 8.41 21.56
CA GLU A 43 -10.61 9.77 21.20
C GLU A 43 -10.19 9.98 19.74
N PRO A 44 -11.10 10.45 18.86
CA PRO A 44 -10.76 10.71 17.47
C PRO A 44 -9.53 11.59 17.33
N VAL A 45 -8.53 11.11 16.60
CA VAL A 45 -7.28 11.85 16.37
C VAL A 45 -7.59 13.07 15.51
N PRO A 46 -7.22 14.29 15.93
CA PRO A 46 -7.45 15.48 15.12
C PRO A 46 -6.75 15.38 13.77
N VAL A 47 -7.48 15.65 12.69
CA VAL A 47 -6.91 15.80 11.35
C VAL A 47 -7.26 17.17 10.82
N VAL A 48 -6.24 18.00 10.60
CA VAL A 48 -6.38 19.44 10.30
C VAL A 48 -6.41 19.75 8.80
N ARG A 49 -6.36 18.73 7.94
CA ARG A 49 -6.27 18.84 6.48
C ARG A 49 -7.27 17.92 5.80
N ASN A 50 -7.78 18.34 4.64
CA ASN A 50 -8.66 17.50 3.80
C ASN A 50 -7.90 16.73 2.72
N GLU A 51 -6.73 17.24 2.31
CA GLU A 51 -5.83 16.58 1.37
C GLU A 51 -4.68 15.92 2.13
N PRO A 52 -4.20 14.75 1.71
CA PRO A 52 -3.09 14.09 2.37
C PRO A 52 -1.79 14.83 2.11
N LEU A 53 -0.84 14.69 3.04
CA LEU A 53 0.55 15.05 2.77
C LEU A 53 1.10 14.16 1.64
N LYS A 54 2.27 14.53 1.11
CA LYS A 54 2.91 13.78 0.02
C LYS A 54 4.39 13.64 0.30
N ALA A 55 4.94 12.46 0.05
CA ALA A 55 6.38 12.32 -0.15
C ALA A 55 6.78 13.12 -1.39
N ARG A 56 7.84 13.91 -1.29
CA ARG A 56 8.38 14.72 -2.37
C ARG A 56 9.65 14.05 -2.90
N PRO A 57 9.69 13.64 -4.18
CA PRO A 57 10.93 13.22 -4.81
C PRO A 57 11.95 14.37 -4.79
N LEU A 58 13.21 14.04 -4.48
CA LEU A 58 14.27 15.02 -4.28
C LEU A 58 15.08 15.31 -5.56
N TYR A 59 14.83 14.56 -6.64
CA TYR A 59 15.66 14.58 -7.83
C TYR A 59 14.84 14.61 -9.12
N ASN A 60 15.32 15.36 -10.10
CA ASN A 60 14.91 15.27 -11.50
C ASN A 60 16.17 14.90 -12.33
N ARG A 61 16.26 13.64 -12.75
CA ARG A 61 17.42 13.02 -13.40
C ARG A 61 17.08 12.52 -14.81
N PRO A 62 16.90 13.42 -15.79
CA PRO A 62 16.65 13.03 -17.18
C PRO A 62 17.84 12.27 -17.81
N ASP A 63 19.02 12.37 -17.20
CA ASP A 63 20.22 11.62 -17.58
C ASP A 63 20.20 10.16 -17.10
N LEU A 64 19.38 9.84 -16.10
CA LEU A 64 19.14 8.47 -15.65
C LEU A 64 17.88 7.88 -16.29
N VAL A 65 16.81 8.68 -16.42
CA VAL A 65 15.51 8.25 -16.99
C VAL A 65 15.13 9.21 -18.12
N SER A 66 15.23 8.80 -19.38
CA SER A 66 14.77 9.66 -20.48
C SER A 66 13.24 9.81 -20.50
N ASP A 67 12.71 10.80 -21.23
CA ASP A 67 11.26 10.91 -21.44
C ASP A 67 10.74 9.69 -22.20
N GLU A 68 11.52 9.20 -23.16
CA GLU A 68 11.21 8.02 -23.95
C GLU A 68 11.14 6.75 -23.10
N ASP A 69 12.10 6.54 -22.19
CA ASP A 69 12.10 5.37 -21.29
C ASP A 69 10.91 5.43 -20.32
N LEU A 70 10.65 6.60 -19.72
CA LEU A 70 9.51 6.79 -18.83
C LEU A 70 8.20 6.54 -19.57
N ALA A 71 8.04 7.11 -20.76
CA ALA A 71 6.85 6.89 -21.58
C ALA A 71 6.69 5.42 -22.00
N ALA A 72 7.77 4.73 -22.39
CA ALA A 72 7.71 3.33 -22.77
C ALA A 72 7.23 2.45 -21.60
N VAL A 73 7.74 2.68 -20.40
CA VAL A 73 7.30 1.97 -19.19
C VAL A 73 5.85 2.31 -18.82
N LEU A 74 5.50 3.59 -18.79
CA LEU A 74 4.13 4.03 -18.44
C LEU A 74 3.08 3.52 -19.42
N SER A 75 3.40 3.46 -20.71
CA SER A 75 2.57 2.82 -21.73
C SER A 75 2.26 1.37 -21.38
N GLN A 76 3.27 0.61 -20.95
CA GLN A 76 3.10 -0.78 -20.56
C GLN A 76 2.23 -0.94 -19.32
N ILE A 77 2.40 -0.09 -18.32
CA ILE A 77 1.68 -0.19 -17.04
C ILE A 77 0.37 0.61 -16.98
N GLN A 78 -0.18 1.07 -18.12
CA GLN A 78 -1.54 1.59 -18.14
C GLN A 78 -2.52 0.57 -17.56
N PRO A 79 -3.48 0.99 -16.69
CA PRO A 79 -4.37 0.09 -15.97
C PRO A 79 -5.47 -0.47 -16.89
N ARG A 80 -5.15 -1.50 -17.68
CA ARG A 80 -6.08 -2.17 -18.60
C ARG A 80 -6.56 -3.47 -17.96
N PHE A 81 -7.63 -3.38 -17.16
CA PHE A 81 -8.19 -4.51 -16.43
C PHE A 81 -9.53 -4.95 -17.02
N ASP A 82 -9.84 -6.24 -16.92
CA ASP A 82 -11.21 -6.71 -17.17
C ASP A 82 -12.13 -6.10 -16.11
N ALA A 83 -13.26 -5.54 -16.52
CA ALA A 83 -14.27 -4.99 -15.62
C ALA A 83 -14.83 -6.06 -14.67
N ARG A 84 -14.78 -7.34 -15.04
CA ARG A 84 -15.17 -8.48 -14.20
C ARG A 84 -14.00 -8.94 -13.34
N HIS A 85 -14.29 -9.17 -12.05
CA HIS A 85 -13.31 -9.63 -11.06
C HIS A 85 -12.06 -8.75 -11.00
N MET A 86 -12.23 -7.42 -11.06
CA MET A 86 -11.13 -6.49 -10.84
C MET A 86 -10.51 -6.77 -9.47
N LYS A 87 -9.23 -7.12 -9.43
CA LYS A 87 -8.54 -7.47 -8.19
C LYS A 87 -8.29 -6.18 -7.39
N PRO A 88 -8.77 -6.05 -6.13
CA PRO A 88 -8.51 -4.86 -5.31
C PRO A 88 -7.03 -4.50 -5.26
N ASN A 89 -6.15 -5.48 -5.07
CA ASN A 89 -4.70 -5.27 -5.10
C ASN A 89 -4.20 -4.62 -6.40
N HIS A 90 -4.71 -4.99 -7.58
CA HIS A 90 -4.28 -4.35 -8.83
C HIS A 90 -4.80 -2.91 -8.93
N ILE A 91 -6.03 -2.67 -8.47
CA ILE A 91 -6.65 -1.35 -8.49
C ILE A 91 -5.97 -0.42 -7.48
N GLU A 92 -5.65 -0.90 -6.28
CA GLU A 92 -4.91 -0.18 -5.23
C GLU A 92 -3.56 0.30 -5.77
N HIS A 93 -2.76 -0.60 -6.36
CA HIS A 93 -1.46 -0.26 -6.94
C HIS A 93 -1.55 0.64 -8.17
N ALA A 94 -2.54 0.43 -9.03
CA ALA A 94 -2.79 1.32 -10.18
C ALA A 94 -3.17 2.72 -9.72
N LEU A 95 -4.09 2.83 -8.75
CA LEU A 95 -4.54 4.09 -8.21
C LEU A 95 -3.41 4.83 -7.49
N ARG A 96 -2.59 4.13 -6.70
CA ARG A 96 -1.38 4.68 -6.07
C ARG A 96 -0.39 5.26 -7.09
N THR A 97 -0.23 4.60 -8.25
CA THR A 97 0.70 5.04 -9.30
C THR A 97 0.14 6.20 -10.11
N TRP A 98 -1.13 6.12 -10.52
CA TRP A 98 -1.72 7.03 -11.49
C TRP A 98 -2.52 8.18 -10.87
N GLY A 99 -2.95 8.04 -9.61
CA GLY A 99 -3.75 9.03 -8.89
C GLY A 99 -5.24 9.01 -9.24
N VAL A 100 -6.04 9.64 -8.38
CA VAL A 100 -7.52 9.66 -8.47
C VAL A 100 -8.07 10.41 -9.69
N HIS A 101 -7.25 11.26 -10.33
CA HIS A 101 -7.64 12.07 -11.49
C HIS A 101 -7.08 11.55 -12.82
N ALA A 102 -6.47 10.37 -12.83
CA ALA A 102 -5.89 9.81 -14.04
C ALA A 102 -6.93 9.63 -15.15
N THR A 103 -6.59 10.10 -16.35
CA THR A 103 -7.35 9.88 -17.59
C THR A 103 -6.41 9.42 -18.69
N PHE A 104 -6.95 8.69 -19.66
CA PHE A 104 -6.17 8.07 -20.73
C PHE A 104 -6.92 8.22 -22.06
N GLN A 105 -6.19 8.44 -23.16
CA GLN A 105 -6.80 8.38 -24.50
C GLN A 105 -7.19 6.96 -24.91
N ASN A 106 -6.48 5.94 -24.39
CA ASN A 106 -6.82 4.54 -24.64
C ASN A 106 -8.12 4.15 -23.91
N PRO A 107 -9.20 3.76 -24.61
CA PRO A 107 -10.49 3.41 -23.99
C PRO A 107 -10.46 2.12 -23.15
N GLU A 108 -9.42 1.29 -23.28
CA GLU A 108 -9.25 0.09 -22.44
C GLU A 108 -8.64 0.40 -21.06
N ALA A 109 -8.06 1.59 -20.88
CA ALA A 109 -7.45 1.97 -19.61
C ALA A 109 -8.52 2.51 -18.65
N VAL A 110 -8.52 2.00 -17.42
CA VAL A 110 -9.45 2.37 -16.37
C VAL A 110 -9.03 3.72 -15.77
N SER A 111 -9.95 4.69 -15.71
CA SER A 111 -9.66 6.02 -15.13
C SER A 111 -9.46 5.97 -13.62
N GLY A 112 -8.76 6.97 -13.07
CA GLY A 112 -8.57 7.15 -11.63
C GLY A 112 -9.89 7.21 -10.86
N GLU A 113 -10.88 7.92 -11.41
CA GLU A 113 -12.23 8.00 -10.82
C GLU A 113 -12.92 6.63 -10.76
N THR A 114 -12.78 5.82 -11.82
CA THR A 114 -13.39 4.48 -11.87
C THR A 114 -12.68 3.54 -10.89
N MET A 115 -11.35 3.63 -10.80
CA MET A 115 -10.55 2.87 -9.83
C MET A 115 -10.93 3.24 -8.38
N LEU A 116 -11.01 4.53 -8.06
CA LEU A 116 -11.42 4.99 -6.74
C LEU A 116 -12.85 4.54 -6.41
N ARG A 117 -13.80 4.70 -7.34
CA ARG A 117 -15.20 4.26 -7.14
C ARG A 117 -15.30 2.76 -6.90
N PHE A 118 -14.51 1.94 -7.61
CA PHE A 118 -14.48 0.50 -7.35
C PHE A 118 -14.07 0.18 -5.91
N LEU A 119 -13.13 0.96 -5.36
CA LEU A 119 -12.63 0.81 -4.00
C LEU A 119 -13.56 1.40 -2.93
N THR A 120 -14.35 2.42 -3.26
CA THR A 120 -15.16 3.18 -2.29
C THR A 120 -16.67 2.92 -2.38
N ASP A 121 -17.16 2.20 -3.40
CA ASP A 121 -18.57 1.92 -3.59
C ASP A 121 -18.87 0.42 -3.71
N THR A 122 -19.60 -0.11 -2.72
CA THR A 122 -20.04 -1.51 -2.68
C THR A 122 -20.83 -1.91 -3.94
N ALA A 123 -21.62 -1.02 -4.53
CA ALA A 123 -22.35 -1.32 -5.76
C ALA A 123 -21.38 -1.52 -6.93
N SER A 124 -20.39 -0.63 -7.08
CA SER A 124 -19.35 -0.75 -8.10
C SER A 124 -18.49 -2.00 -7.92
N PHE A 125 -18.20 -2.38 -6.68
CA PHE A 125 -17.52 -3.64 -6.36
C PHE A 125 -18.38 -4.86 -6.75
N THR A 126 -19.67 -4.82 -6.40
CA THR A 126 -20.65 -5.88 -6.70
C THR A 126 -20.85 -6.07 -8.21
N ASP A 127 -20.83 -5.00 -9.00
CA ASP A 127 -20.90 -5.09 -10.46
C ASP A 127 -19.72 -5.86 -11.06
N SER A 128 -18.55 -5.81 -10.40
CA SER A 128 -17.34 -6.52 -10.82
C SER A 128 -17.29 -7.97 -10.33
N TRP A 129 -17.65 -8.22 -9.07
CA TRP A 129 -17.49 -9.52 -8.40
C TRP A 129 -18.76 -10.35 -8.26
N GLY A 130 -19.93 -9.76 -8.53
CA GLY A 130 -21.24 -10.39 -8.34
C GLY A 130 -21.79 -10.21 -6.93
N ILE A 131 -23.11 -10.39 -6.78
CA ILE A 131 -23.86 -10.20 -5.52
C ILE A 131 -23.52 -11.22 -4.42
N ASP A 132 -22.97 -12.37 -4.82
CA ASP A 132 -22.58 -13.43 -3.89
C ASP A 132 -21.18 -13.22 -3.31
N ALA A 133 -20.42 -12.25 -3.82
CA ALA A 133 -19.12 -11.90 -3.28
C ALA A 133 -19.27 -11.14 -1.96
N GLU A 134 -18.44 -11.49 -0.99
CA GLU A 134 -18.33 -10.72 0.25
C GLU A 134 -17.86 -9.28 -0.07
N PRO A 135 -18.45 -8.26 0.57
CA PRO A 135 -18.13 -6.87 0.25
C PRO A 135 -16.68 -6.53 0.66
N LEU A 136 -16.04 -5.64 -0.10
CA LEU A 136 -14.74 -5.07 0.29
C LEU A 136 -14.87 -4.15 1.51
N LEU A 137 -16.01 -3.45 1.63
CA LEU A 137 -16.28 -2.48 2.70
C LEU A 137 -17.23 -3.09 3.73
N ILE A 138 -16.84 -3.06 5.01
CA ILE A 138 -17.59 -3.63 6.13
C ILE A 138 -18.09 -2.51 7.03
N ASP A 139 -19.40 -2.46 7.27
CA ASP A 139 -20.00 -1.53 8.22
C ASP A 139 -19.62 -1.89 9.65
N HIS A 140 -19.06 -0.91 10.37
CA HIS A 140 -18.94 -0.94 11.82
C HIS A 140 -19.88 0.06 12.50
N PRO A 141 -20.16 -0.10 13.80
CA PRO A 141 -20.96 0.87 14.53
C PRO A 141 -20.40 2.29 14.46
N GLU A 142 -19.06 2.44 14.52
CA GLU A 142 -18.36 3.72 14.65
C GLU A 142 -17.50 4.10 13.44
N GLY A 143 -17.55 3.33 12.35
CA GLY A 143 -16.76 3.59 11.15
C GLY A 143 -16.91 2.51 10.08
N VAL A 144 -15.87 2.37 9.25
CA VAL A 144 -15.81 1.40 8.15
C VAL A 144 -14.51 0.64 8.22
N GLU A 145 -14.59 -0.69 8.18
CA GLU A 145 -13.43 -1.57 8.02
C GLU A 145 -13.29 -1.95 6.54
N ILE A 146 -12.04 -2.09 6.10
CA ILE A 146 -11.73 -2.66 4.80
C ILE A 146 -11.42 -4.14 4.99
N ARG A 147 -12.13 -5.01 4.28
CA ARG A 147 -11.87 -6.45 4.30
C ARG A 147 -10.50 -6.73 3.69
N TYR A 148 -9.64 -7.42 4.42
CA TYR A 148 -8.29 -7.78 3.96
C TYR A 148 -7.95 -9.26 4.18
N GLY A 149 -6.91 -9.73 3.49
CA GLY A 149 -6.34 -11.08 3.58
C GLY A 149 -6.26 -11.80 2.23
N GLU A 150 -5.84 -13.07 2.24
CA GLU A 150 -5.65 -13.88 1.01
C GLU A 150 -6.95 -14.27 0.28
N MET A 151 -8.11 -13.78 0.74
CA MET A 151 -9.42 -14.08 0.19
C MET A 151 -9.66 -13.31 -1.12
N GLN A 152 -10.43 -13.91 -2.02
CA GLN A 152 -10.80 -13.25 -3.27
C GLN A 152 -11.64 -11.99 -3.02
N GLY A 153 -11.32 -10.93 -3.77
CA GLY A 153 -12.01 -9.65 -3.68
C GLY A 153 -11.75 -8.86 -2.38
N ALA A 154 -10.78 -9.27 -1.56
CA ALA A 154 -10.30 -8.50 -0.42
C ALA A 154 -9.07 -7.65 -0.78
N SER A 155 -8.80 -6.62 0.02
CA SER A 155 -7.47 -6.00 0.04
C SER A 155 -6.44 -7.01 0.55
N TYR A 156 -5.18 -6.90 0.15
CA TYR A 156 -4.22 -7.96 0.48
C TYR A 156 -3.64 -7.81 1.90
N HIS A 157 -3.44 -6.58 2.37
CA HIS A 157 -2.87 -6.27 3.69
C HIS A 157 -3.76 -5.30 4.46
N HIS A 158 -3.64 -5.30 5.79
CA HIS A 158 -4.28 -4.28 6.63
C HIS A 158 -3.75 -2.89 6.25
N ASP A 159 -4.65 -1.91 6.19
CA ASP A 159 -4.40 -0.52 5.75
C ASP A 159 -3.80 -0.31 4.35
N HIS A 160 -3.57 -1.36 3.55
CA HIS A 160 -3.07 -1.21 2.18
C HIS A 160 -3.99 -0.36 1.32
N TRP A 161 -5.30 -0.65 1.39
CA TRP A 161 -6.34 0.15 0.77
C TRP A 161 -6.26 1.63 1.17
N LEU A 162 -6.11 1.89 2.48
CA LEU A 162 -6.07 3.25 3.02
C LEU A 162 -4.83 3.99 2.53
N ALA A 163 -3.66 3.36 2.60
CA ALA A 163 -2.41 3.91 2.13
C ALA A 163 -2.44 4.22 0.62
N CYS A 164 -2.95 3.31 -0.21
CA CYS A 164 -3.05 3.49 -1.65
C CYS A 164 -4.03 4.62 -2.04
N CYS A 165 -5.22 4.67 -1.43
CA CYS A 165 -6.14 5.79 -1.63
C CYS A 165 -5.53 7.13 -1.19
N THR A 166 -4.79 7.12 -0.08
CA THR A 166 -4.10 8.30 0.47
C THR A 166 -3.00 8.80 -0.47
N GLU A 167 -2.06 7.95 -0.90
CA GLU A 167 -0.99 8.36 -1.82
C GLU A 167 -1.54 8.77 -3.20
N ALA A 168 -2.66 8.18 -3.64
CA ALA A 168 -3.33 8.58 -4.87
C ALA A 168 -3.98 9.97 -4.83
N GLY A 169 -4.06 10.59 -3.65
CA GLY A 169 -4.64 11.91 -3.45
C GLY A 169 -6.14 11.93 -3.17
N ALA A 170 -6.73 10.81 -2.72
CA ALA A 170 -8.11 10.83 -2.22
C ALA A 170 -8.19 11.72 -0.96
N THR A 171 -9.24 12.55 -0.89
CA THR A 171 -9.46 13.49 0.21
C THR A 171 -10.28 12.86 1.34
N LEU A 172 -10.22 13.39 2.55
CA LEU A 172 -10.99 12.85 3.69
C LEU A 172 -12.49 12.82 3.44
N ASP A 173 -13.03 13.78 2.69
CA ASP A 173 -14.44 13.87 2.31
C ASP A 173 -14.85 12.93 1.16
N THR A 174 -13.91 12.12 0.64
CA THR A 174 -14.21 11.09 -0.37
C THR A 174 -15.32 10.16 0.16
N PRO A 175 -16.50 10.09 -0.49
CA PRO A 175 -17.60 9.28 -0.02
C PRO A 175 -17.29 7.79 -0.05
N ILE A 176 -17.72 7.07 0.99
CA ILE A 176 -17.61 5.62 1.13
C ILE A 176 -19.02 5.03 1.23
N PHE A 177 -19.41 4.20 0.27
CA PHE A 177 -20.72 3.58 0.19
C PHE A 177 -20.63 2.10 0.58
N THR A 178 -20.87 1.82 1.86
CA THR A 178 -20.95 0.46 2.43
C THR A 178 -22.26 -0.25 2.08
N PRO A 179 -22.40 -1.57 2.32
CA PRO A 179 -23.66 -2.29 2.12
C PRO A 179 -24.85 -1.67 2.89
N GLY A 180 -24.61 -1.15 4.10
CA GLY A 180 -25.58 -0.45 4.92
C GLY A 180 -25.99 0.94 4.42
N ARG A 181 -25.33 1.44 3.36
CA ARG A 181 -25.59 2.75 2.71
C ARG A 181 -25.59 3.93 3.68
N ARG A 182 -24.67 3.90 4.65
CA ARG A 182 -24.40 5.04 5.51
C ARG A 182 -23.57 6.07 4.75
N ASN A 183 -23.65 7.33 5.18
CA ASN A 183 -22.85 8.42 4.61
C ASN A 183 -21.47 8.43 5.27
N TRP A 184 -20.64 7.45 4.93
CA TRP A 184 -19.27 7.38 5.40
C TRP A 184 -18.33 8.13 4.46
N THR A 185 -17.16 8.45 4.97
CA THR A 185 -16.09 9.16 4.27
C THR A 185 -14.76 8.45 4.48
N LEU A 186 -13.74 8.79 3.67
CA LEU A 186 -12.38 8.31 3.89
C LEU A 186 -11.86 8.69 5.29
N GLY A 187 -12.29 9.85 5.82
CA GLY A 187 -12.03 10.24 7.20
C GLY A 187 -12.56 9.24 8.23
N ASP A 188 -13.74 8.66 8.01
CA ASP A 188 -14.28 7.64 8.91
C ASP A 188 -13.49 6.32 8.84
N VAL A 189 -12.99 5.96 7.64
CA VAL A 189 -12.08 4.81 7.47
C VAL A 189 -10.76 5.04 8.22
N LEU A 190 -10.16 6.22 8.08
CA LEU A 190 -8.94 6.60 8.80
C LEU A 190 -9.13 6.52 10.32
N GLN A 191 -10.23 7.06 10.84
CA GLN A 191 -10.52 7.03 12.28
C GLN A 191 -10.79 5.61 12.79
N GLN A 192 -11.43 4.76 11.98
CA GLN A 192 -11.60 3.34 12.32
C GLN A 192 -10.25 2.62 12.36
N SER A 193 -9.37 2.85 11.38
CA SER A 193 -8.03 2.27 11.34
C SER A 193 -7.17 2.70 12.54
N LEU A 194 -7.15 4.00 12.87
CA LEU A 194 -6.44 4.54 14.05
C LEU A 194 -6.95 3.93 15.36
N ARG A 195 -8.26 3.70 15.47
CA ARG A 195 -8.91 3.06 16.61
C ARG A 195 -8.50 1.60 16.75
N ASP A 196 -8.50 0.86 15.66
CA ASP A 196 -8.32 -0.59 15.66
C ASP A 196 -6.86 -1.01 15.66
N PHE A 197 -5.96 -0.10 15.26
CA PHE A 197 -4.53 -0.36 15.13
C PHE A 197 -3.93 -1.15 16.29
N ARG A 198 -3.13 -2.17 15.94
CA ARG A 198 -2.32 -2.97 16.86
C ARG A 198 -0.88 -3.06 16.34
N LEU A 199 0.07 -2.71 17.20
CA LEU A 199 1.50 -2.70 16.86
C LEU A 199 2.06 -4.09 16.49
N ASP A 200 1.44 -5.17 16.96
CA ASP A 200 1.82 -6.56 16.69
C ASP A 200 1.24 -7.12 15.38
N GLU A 201 0.54 -6.30 14.60
CA GLU A 201 0.16 -6.64 13.23
C GLU A 201 1.38 -7.02 12.38
N ARG A 202 1.13 -7.85 11.37
CA ARG A 202 2.19 -8.43 10.53
C ARG A 202 2.89 -7.36 9.69
N GLU A 203 2.13 -6.39 9.18
CA GLU A 203 2.53 -5.48 8.09
C GLU A 203 2.15 -4.03 8.40
N THR A 204 2.79 -3.47 9.41
CA THR A 204 2.55 -2.10 9.89
C THR A 204 3.13 -1.02 8.95
N GLU A 205 3.84 -1.41 7.87
CA GLU A 205 4.38 -0.49 6.87
C GLU A 205 3.32 0.35 6.15
N TRP A 206 2.19 -0.27 5.79
CA TRP A 206 1.06 0.42 5.15
C TRP A 206 0.37 1.36 6.12
N THR A 207 0.16 0.91 7.35
CA THR A 207 -0.37 1.73 8.44
C THR A 207 0.50 2.96 8.71
N ALA A 208 1.82 2.77 8.79
CA ALA A 208 2.76 3.87 9.00
C ALA A 208 2.66 4.93 7.89
N MET A 209 2.55 4.50 6.62
CA MET A 209 2.35 5.40 5.49
C MET A 209 1.00 6.11 5.57
N GLY A 210 -0.10 5.36 5.72
CA GLY A 210 -1.45 5.91 5.78
C GLY A 210 -1.60 6.92 6.91
N PHE A 211 -1.08 6.64 8.10
CA PHE A 211 -1.21 7.53 9.25
C PHE A 211 -0.35 8.78 9.12
N ALA A 212 0.94 8.64 8.76
CA ALA A 212 1.85 9.77 8.72
C ALA A 212 1.40 10.86 7.74
N LEU A 213 0.81 10.47 6.62
CA LEU A 213 0.30 11.41 5.62
C LEU A 213 -0.94 12.20 6.09
N TRP A 214 -1.62 11.73 7.13
CA TRP A 214 -2.84 12.37 7.65
C TRP A 214 -2.68 13.05 8.99
N ILE A 215 -2.07 12.40 9.98
CA ILE A 215 -2.16 12.87 11.37
C ILE A 215 -1.02 13.79 11.79
N ALA A 216 0.09 13.87 11.04
CA ALA A 216 1.15 14.84 11.31
C ALA A 216 0.57 16.27 11.48
N PRO A 217 0.94 17.08 12.48
CA PRO A 217 2.06 16.92 13.40
C PRO A 217 1.73 16.13 14.68
N GLU A 218 0.57 15.46 14.77
CA GLU A 218 0.29 14.59 15.92
C GLU A 218 1.33 13.47 15.97
N LYS A 219 2.09 13.38 17.08
CA LYS A 219 3.15 12.38 17.25
C LYS A 219 2.65 11.06 17.83
N GLU A 220 1.55 11.15 18.59
CA GLU A 220 1.02 10.08 19.42
C GLU A 220 -0.50 10.02 19.36
N TRP A 221 -1.05 8.82 19.51
CA TRP A 221 -2.50 8.62 19.65
C TRP A 221 -2.79 7.45 20.59
N VAL A 222 -4.04 7.31 21.03
CA VAL A 222 -4.48 6.21 21.88
C VAL A 222 -5.47 5.36 21.10
N GLY A 223 -5.18 4.07 20.93
CA GLY A 223 -6.11 3.14 20.27
C GLY A 223 -7.24 2.69 21.20
N SER A 224 -8.19 1.93 20.65
CA SER A 224 -9.33 1.36 21.42
C SER A 224 -8.92 0.43 22.56
N ASP A 225 -7.73 -0.19 22.47
CA ASP A 225 -7.15 -0.99 23.55
C ASP A 225 -6.49 -0.15 24.65
N GLY A 226 -6.64 1.18 24.60
CA GLY A 226 -6.09 2.14 25.54
C GLY A 226 -4.57 2.21 25.56
N ARG A 227 -3.87 1.59 24.60
CA ARG A 227 -2.43 1.74 24.43
C ARG A 227 -2.16 3.05 23.72
N GLN A 228 -1.11 3.72 24.17
CA GLN A 228 -0.53 4.85 23.45
C GLN A 228 0.37 4.31 22.34
N TYR A 229 0.17 4.83 21.14
CA TYR A 229 0.95 4.59 19.94
C TYR A 229 1.66 5.87 19.53
N SER A 230 2.76 5.73 18.79
CA SER A 230 3.55 6.86 18.28
C SER A 230 4.30 6.46 17.02
N PHE A 231 4.77 7.44 16.26
CA PHE A 231 5.65 7.18 15.11
C PHE A 231 6.99 6.56 15.50
N ASP A 232 7.50 6.84 16.71
CA ASP A 232 8.69 6.17 17.28
C ASP A 232 8.47 4.67 17.51
N LEU A 233 7.27 4.30 18.00
CA LEU A 233 6.91 2.90 18.21
C LEU A 233 6.75 2.18 16.86
N LEU A 234 6.11 2.83 15.89
CA LEU A 234 5.99 2.33 14.52
C LEU A 234 7.37 2.14 13.88
N SER A 235 8.26 3.14 13.94
CA SER A 235 9.59 3.06 13.33
C SER A 235 10.41 1.92 13.95
N THR A 236 10.36 1.75 15.27
CA THR A 236 10.97 0.62 15.97
C THR A 236 10.42 -0.72 15.49
N ARG A 237 9.10 -0.81 15.28
CA ARG A 237 8.44 -2.03 14.76
C ARG A 237 8.88 -2.36 13.35
N LEU A 238 8.96 -1.35 12.46
CA LEU A 238 9.39 -1.50 11.08
C LEU A 238 10.83 -2.01 10.98
N MET A 239 11.75 -1.50 11.81
CA MET A 239 13.15 -1.93 11.81
C MET A 239 13.38 -3.35 12.37
N ARG A 240 12.51 -3.84 13.27
CA ARG A 240 12.64 -5.16 13.91
C ARG A 240 12.13 -6.32 13.08
N GLY A 241 11.30 -6.07 12.06
CA GLY A 241 10.70 -7.15 11.27
C GLY A 241 11.77 -7.97 10.54
N GLU A 242 11.55 -9.28 10.41
CA GLU A 242 12.42 -10.13 9.59
C GLU A 242 12.40 -9.61 8.15
N LYS A 243 13.59 -9.24 7.65
CA LYS A 243 13.74 -8.49 6.41
C LYS A 243 13.27 -9.27 5.19
N GLN A 244 13.39 -10.60 5.22
CA GLN A 244 12.94 -11.51 4.16
C GLN A 244 11.43 -11.84 4.22
N ILE A 245 10.73 -11.55 5.34
CA ILE A 245 9.32 -11.96 5.59
C ILE A 245 8.34 -10.76 5.48
N GLY A 246 8.83 -9.54 5.26
CA GLY A 246 7.99 -8.36 5.05
C GLY A 246 7.36 -8.29 3.65
N VAL A 247 6.35 -7.43 3.48
CA VAL A 247 5.72 -7.17 2.17
C VAL A 247 6.79 -6.78 1.17
N CYS A 248 6.71 -7.34 -0.05
CA CYS A 248 7.62 -7.04 -1.14
C CYS A 248 9.12 -7.22 -0.79
N SER A 249 9.45 -8.24 0.00
CA SER A 249 10.83 -8.49 0.49
C SER A 249 11.33 -7.42 1.47
N GLY A 250 10.40 -6.85 2.26
CA GLY A 250 10.70 -5.90 3.34
C GLY A 250 10.99 -4.47 2.88
N THR A 251 10.86 -4.16 1.59
CA THR A 251 11.20 -2.84 1.03
C THR A 251 10.18 -1.76 1.37
N HIS A 252 8.89 -2.09 1.55
CA HIS A 252 7.90 -1.12 2.02
C HIS A 252 8.27 -0.53 3.38
N ARG A 253 8.85 -1.34 4.28
CA ARG A 253 9.34 -0.83 5.58
C ARG A 253 10.40 0.24 5.40
N VAL A 254 11.30 0.08 4.42
CA VAL A 254 12.34 1.06 4.09
C VAL A 254 11.69 2.35 3.55
N TYR A 255 10.72 2.22 2.65
CA TYR A 255 9.97 3.36 2.12
C TYR A 255 9.21 4.11 3.24
N SER A 256 8.47 3.41 4.10
CA SER A 256 7.75 4.02 5.23
C SER A 256 8.70 4.75 6.18
N LEU A 257 9.87 4.18 6.50
CA LEU A 257 10.88 4.86 7.33
C LEU A 257 11.41 6.13 6.67
N MET A 258 11.64 6.09 5.35
CA MET A 258 12.08 7.27 4.59
C MET A 258 11.02 8.36 4.56
N LEU A 259 9.75 7.98 4.35
CA LEU A 259 8.61 8.89 4.39
C LEU A 259 8.51 9.55 5.78
N LEU A 260 8.63 8.78 6.86
CA LEU A 260 8.57 9.33 8.22
C LEU A 260 9.66 10.38 8.44
N LEU A 261 10.92 10.12 8.05
CA LEU A 261 11.99 11.10 8.16
C LEU A 261 11.72 12.37 7.35
N GLN A 262 11.24 12.22 6.11
CA GLN A 262 10.97 13.39 5.27
C GLN A 262 9.81 14.24 5.84
N LEU A 263 8.78 13.61 6.40
CA LEU A 263 7.70 14.33 7.07
C LEU A 263 8.15 14.96 8.39
N ASP A 264 9.05 14.30 9.11
CA ASP A 264 9.61 14.80 10.36
C ASP A 264 10.36 16.13 10.17
N GLU A 265 11.09 16.29 9.07
CA GLU A 265 11.76 17.56 8.72
C GLU A 265 10.80 18.78 8.66
N GLU A 266 9.52 18.55 8.31
CA GLU A 266 8.52 19.62 8.16
C GLU A 266 7.53 19.69 9.34
N TYR A 267 7.25 18.56 10.00
CA TYR A 267 6.16 18.43 10.96
C TYR A 267 6.57 17.99 12.36
N ASP A 268 7.85 17.66 12.61
CA ASP A 268 8.37 17.26 13.91
C ASP A 268 7.53 16.11 14.52
N ILE A 269 7.49 14.95 13.86
CA ILE A 269 6.64 13.81 14.25
C ILE A 269 7.40 12.69 14.99
N LEU A 270 8.73 12.70 14.94
CA LEU A 270 9.61 11.75 15.62
C LEU A 270 10.30 12.43 16.82
N SER A 271 10.94 11.61 17.67
CA SER A 271 11.96 12.11 18.61
C SER A 271 13.34 12.16 17.94
N ASP A 272 14.22 13.04 18.45
CA ASP A 272 15.64 13.11 18.07
C ASP A 272 16.31 11.72 18.15
N GLU A 273 15.99 10.92 19.18
CA GLU A 273 16.52 9.57 19.31
C GLU A 273 16.00 8.63 18.21
N ALA A 274 14.72 8.70 17.87
CA ALA A 274 14.14 7.89 16.80
C ALA A 274 14.72 8.26 15.44
N GLU A 275 14.87 9.56 15.13
CA GLU A 275 15.50 10.05 13.90
C GLU A 275 16.90 9.43 13.70
N VAL A 276 17.75 9.51 14.73
CA VAL A 276 19.11 8.96 14.69
C VAL A 276 19.10 7.46 14.44
N VAL A 277 18.25 6.70 15.14
CA VAL A 277 18.19 5.23 15.00
C VAL A 277 17.67 4.83 13.61
N ILE A 278 16.69 5.54 13.07
CA ILE A 278 16.16 5.30 11.72
C ILE A 278 17.25 5.57 10.68
N MET A 279 17.97 6.69 10.79
CA MET A 279 19.07 7.02 9.89
C MET A 279 20.18 5.98 9.90
N ASP A 280 20.56 5.46 11.06
CA ASP A 280 21.55 4.39 11.17
C ASP A 280 21.06 3.08 10.53
N TYR A 281 19.79 2.74 10.69
CA TYR A 281 19.18 1.59 10.00
C TYR A 281 19.19 1.77 8.48
N LEU A 282 18.85 2.96 7.98
CA LEU A 282 18.85 3.23 6.54
C LEU A 282 20.25 3.23 5.94
N ARG A 283 21.28 3.65 6.69
CA ARG A 283 22.70 3.49 6.29
C ARG A 283 23.07 2.01 6.18
N PHE A 284 22.63 1.17 7.12
CA PHE A 284 22.77 -0.28 6.99
C PHE A 284 22.07 -0.81 5.73
N VAL A 285 20.85 -0.36 5.43
CA VAL A 285 20.10 -0.77 4.23
C VAL A 285 20.86 -0.37 2.97
N ARG A 286 21.36 0.86 2.87
CA ARG A 286 22.23 1.33 1.78
C ARG A 286 23.40 0.36 1.59
N ASP A 287 24.12 0.04 2.65
CA ASP A 287 25.32 -0.82 2.56
C ASP A 287 24.95 -2.25 2.11
N ALA A 288 23.80 -2.78 2.55
CA ALA A 288 23.29 -4.08 2.12
C ALA A 288 22.90 -4.09 0.64
N ILE A 289 22.22 -3.06 0.13
CA ILE A 289 21.83 -2.99 -1.29
C ILE A 289 23.05 -2.75 -2.19
N MET A 290 24.05 -2.00 -1.71
CA MET A 290 25.31 -1.80 -2.43
C MET A 290 26.05 -3.12 -2.66
N ALA A 291 25.98 -4.03 -1.69
CA ALA A 291 26.65 -5.32 -1.72
C ALA A 291 25.85 -6.44 -2.40
N SER A 292 24.53 -6.29 -2.55
CA SER A 292 23.64 -7.35 -3.07
C SER A 292 23.20 -7.18 -4.53
N GLN A 293 23.55 -6.08 -5.20
CA GLN A 293 23.16 -5.86 -6.60
C GLN A 293 23.85 -6.86 -7.55
N PHE A 294 23.08 -7.48 -8.44
CA PHE A 294 23.62 -8.37 -9.46
C PHE A 294 24.31 -7.58 -10.59
N PRO A 295 25.20 -8.22 -11.38
CA PRO A 295 25.95 -7.55 -12.44
C PRO A 295 25.12 -6.81 -13.48
N ASP A 296 23.91 -7.31 -13.75
CA ASP A 296 22.91 -6.78 -14.68
C ASP A 296 22.07 -5.63 -14.11
N GLY A 297 22.16 -5.37 -12.79
CA GLY A 297 21.57 -4.20 -12.14
C GLY A 297 20.41 -4.48 -11.20
N HIS A 298 19.84 -5.67 -11.19
CA HIS A 298 18.70 -5.97 -10.31
C HIS A 298 19.14 -6.29 -8.86
N TRP A 299 18.22 -6.08 -7.93
CA TRP A 299 18.34 -6.55 -6.55
C TRP A 299 17.48 -7.80 -6.33
N PRO A 300 17.99 -8.82 -5.61
CA PRO A 300 17.24 -10.04 -5.31
C PRO A 300 16.27 -9.84 -4.14
N SER A 301 15.33 -10.78 -3.92
CA SER A 301 14.46 -10.71 -2.73
C SER A 301 15.22 -10.87 -1.42
N ASN A 302 16.37 -11.56 -1.43
CA ASN A 302 17.26 -11.68 -0.27
C ASN A 302 18.34 -10.60 -0.21
N TRP A 303 18.11 -9.41 -0.80
CA TRP A 303 18.99 -8.24 -0.68
C TRP A 303 19.49 -7.93 0.74
N PRO A 304 18.75 -8.21 1.85
CA PRO A 304 19.24 -7.93 3.19
C PRO A 304 20.50 -8.69 3.59
N ASP A 305 20.80 -9.79 2.89
CA ASP A 305 21.98 -10.63 3.13
C ASP A 305 23.26 -10.00 2.55
N GLY A 306 23.15 -8.87 1.83
CA GLY A 306 24.28 -8.13 1.29
C GLY A 306 25.09 -8.96 0.30
N ALA A 307 26.41 -9.04 0.49
CA ALA A 307 27.30 -9.80 -0.38
C ALA A 307 26.95 -11.30 -0.44
N ASP A 308 26.35 -11.85 0.63
CA ASP A 308 25.93 -13.26 0.65
C ASP A 308 24.77 -13.52 -0.31
N ALA A 309 23.94 -12.51 -0.62
CA ALA A 309 22.86 -12.62 -1.60
C ALA A 309 23.39 -12.88 -3.02
N VAL A 310 24.55 -12.32 -3.35
CA VAL A 310 25.23 -12.53 -4.64
C VAL A 310 26.02 -13.83 -4.64
N ALA A 311 26.67 -14.17 -3.52
CA ALA A 311 27.42 -15.41 -3.39
C ALA A 311 26.53 -16.65 -3.37
N HIS A 312 25.32 -16.53 -2.81
CA HIS A 312 24.33 -17.59 -2.67
C HIS A 312 22.97 -17.10 -3.21
N PRO A 313 22.84 -16.95 -4.54
CA PRO A 313 21.66 -16.39 -5.16
C PRO A 313 20.43 -17.28 -4.90
N VAL A 314 19.33 -16.65 -4.52
CA VAL A 314 18.02 -17.30 -4.50
C VAL A 314 17.45 -17.34 -5.91
N ASN A 315 16.81 -18.45 -6.27
CA ASN A 315 16.15 -18.59 -7.57
C ASN A 315 14.74 -17.97 -7.51
N ASP A 316 14.68 -16.65 -7.69
CA ASP A 316 13.43 -15.91 -7.68
C ASP A 316 12.74 -15.88 -9.05
N GLU A 317 11.41 -15.92 -9.02
CA GLU A 317 10.61 -15.54 -10.18
C GLU A 317 10.81 -14.06 -10.53
N LEU A 318 10.75 -13.73 -11.82
CA LEU A 318 11.04 -12.38 -12.33
C LEU A 318 10.31 -11.26 -11.57
N TYR A 319 9.02 -11.47 -11.26
CA TYR A 319 8.23 -10.44 -10.58
C TYR A 319 8.77 -10.06 -9.19
N LYS A 320 9.46 -10.99 -8.49
CA LYS A 320 10.09 -10.72 -7.20
C LYS A 320 11.33 -9.84 -7.35
N GLN A 321 12.09 -10.04 -8.42
CA GLN A 321 13.25 -9.22 -8.76
C GLN A 321 12.82 -7.82 -9.19
N VAL A 322 11.76 -7.74 -10.01
CA VAL A 322 11.16 -6.48 -10.46
C VAL A 322 10.68 -5.66 -9.27
N ILE A 323 9.92 -6.24 -8.34
CA ILE A 323 9.39 -5.48 -7.22
C ILE A 323 10.45 -5.05 -6.22
N ALA A 324 11.45 -5.91 -5.93
CA ALA A 324 12.57 -5.51 -5.08
C ALA A 324 13.31 -4.33 -5.71
N THR A 325 13.61 -4.41 -7.01
CA THR A 325 14.36 -3.37 -7.72
C THR A 325 13.56 -2.08 -7.85
N GLY A 326 12.28 -2.16 -8.23
CA GLY A 326 11.37 -1.03 -8.31
C GLY A 326 11.24 -0.29 -6.98
N HIS A 327 11.04 -1.01 -5.87
CA HIS A 327 10.96 -0.39 -4.56
C HIS A 327 12.25 0.28 -4.11
N HIS A 328 13.42 -0.33 -4.38
CA HIS A 328 14.69 0.32 -4.07
C HIS A 328 14.79 1.66 -4.80
N LEU A 329 14.41 1.71 -6.08
CA LEU A 329 14.37 2.95 -6.84
C LEU A 329 13.33 3.94 -6.30
N GLU A 330 12.16 3.49 -5.84
CA GLU A 330 11.14 4.36 -5.24
C GLU A 330 11.66 5.07 -3.98
N TRP A 331 12.14 4.34 -2.96
CA TRP A 331 12.57 5.01 -1.74
C TRP A 331 13.86 5.81 -1.94
N LEU A 332 14.76 5.39 -2.85
CA LEU A 332 15.96 6.18 -3.18
C LEU A 332 15.61 7.54 -3.78
N SER A 333 14.50 7.65 -4.52
CA SER A 333 14.07 8.91 -5.15
C SER A 333 13.66 9.99 -4.13
N ILE A 334 13.25 9.58 -2.92
CA ILE A 334 12.88 10.47 -1.81
C ILE A 334 13.96 10.53 -0.72
N ALA A 335 15.04 9.75 -0.85
CA ALA A 335 16.12 9.66 0.13
C ALA A 335 17.21 10.71 -0.10
N PRO A 336 17.82 11.26 0.97
CA PRO A 336 18.99 12.12 0.84
C PRO A 336 20.16 11.37 0.20
N LYS A 337 21.02 12.11 -0.51
CA LYS A 337 22.13 11.54 -1.30
C LYS A 337 23.11 10.70 -0.47
N GLU A 338 23.24 10.94 0.83
CA GLU A 338 24.09 10.11 1.69
C GLU A 338 23.61 8.66 1.84
N LEU A 339 22.34 8.39 1.54
CA LEU A 339 21.74 7.05 1.57
C LEU A 339 21.75 6.37 0.20
N HIS A 340 22.30 7.01 -0.83
CA HIS A 340 22.37 6.43 -2.17
C HIS A 340 23.53 5.45 -2.32
N PRO A 341 23.35 4.33 -3.04
CA PRO A 341 24.46 3.58 -3.58
C PRO A 341 25.21 4.40 -4.65
N PRO A 342 26.38 3.95 -5.14
CA PRO A 342 27.08 4.60 -6.24
C PRO A 342 26.14 4.82 -7.44
N GLU A 343 26.27 5.96 -8.11
CA GLU A 343 25.37 6.35 -9.21
C GLU A 343 25.30 5.31 -10.33
N GLU A 344 26.42 4.65 -10.65
CA GLU A 344 26.48 3.56 -11.62
C GLU A 344 25.57 2.38 -11.26
N GLN A 345 25.39 2.07 -9.96
CA GLN A 345 24.47 1.02 -9.53
C GLN A 345 23.01 1.45 -9.71
N ILE A 346 22.68 2.71 -9.40
CA ILE A 346 21.33 3.27 -9.65
C ILE A 346 21.03 3.22 -11.15
N LYS A 347 21.99 3.64 -11.98
CA LYS A 347 21.83 3.61 -13.43
C LYS A 347 21.56 2.20 -13.96
N LYS A 348 22.35 1.20 -13.53
CA LYS A 348 22.13 -0.20 -13.92
C LYS A 348 20.76 -0.72 -13.51
N ALA A 349 20.31 -0.38 -12.30
CA ALA A 349 18.98 -0.78 -11.84
C ALA A 349 17.87 -0.18 -12.70
N ILE A 350 17.98 1.11 -13.04
CA ILE A 350 17.05 1.81 -13.94
C ILE A 350 17.05 1.16 -15.33
N ASP A 351 18.23 0.99 -15.94
CA ASP A 351 18.39 0.38 -17.26
C ASP A 351 17.76 -1.03 -17.27
N TRP A 352 17.96 -1.81 -16.21
CA TRP A 352 17.38 -3.15 -16.06
C TRP A 352 15.86 -3.15 -15.92
N VAL A 353 15.26 -2.32 -15.06
CA VAL A 353 13.80 -2.30 -14.89
C VAL A 353 13.08 -1.76 -16.12
N VAL A 354 13.68 -0.80 -16.84
CA VAL A 354 13.13 -0.29 -18.11
C VAL A 354 13.10 -1.43 -19.12
N ALA A 355 14.25 -2.06 -19.41
CA ALA A 355 14.34 -3.15 -20.38
C ALA A 355 13.40 -4.32 -20.01
N THR A 356 13.41 -4.73 -18.74
CA THR A 356 12.58 -5.83 -18.25
C THR A 356 11.09 -5.54 -18.41
N THR A 357 10.65 -4.31 -18.13
CA THR A 357 9.23 -3.93 -18.21
C THR A 357 8.74 -3.84 -19.65
N ILE A 358 9.54 -3.24 -20.54
CA ILE A 358 9.14 -3.09 -21.95
C ILE A 358 9.09 -4.42 -22.71
N GLU A 359 9.90 -5.41 -22.30
CA GLU A 359 9.93 -6.74 -22.90
C GLU A 359 8.73 -7.62 -22.53
N GLN A 360 7.97 -7.26 -21.49
CA GLN A 360 6.82 -8.06 -21.06
C GLN A 360 5.66 -7.96 -22.05
N SER A 361 4.92 -9.06 -22.20
CA SER A 361 3.64 -9.03 -22.89
C SER A 361 2.60 -8.25 -22.08
N ARG A 362 1.55 -7.76 -22.74
CA ARG A 362 0.42 -7.12 -22.06
C ARG A 362 -0.25 -8.03 -21.03
N GLU A 363 -0.32 -9.32 -21.33
CA GLU A 363 -0.85 -10.34 -20.42
C GLU A 363 0.03 -10.51 -19.18
N ASP A 364 1.36 -10.59 -19.37
CA ASP A 364 2.30 -10.68 -18.24
C ASP A 364 2.22 -9.44 -17.34
N ILE A 365 2.14 -8.23 -17.92
CA ILE A 365 1.96 -6.99 -17.15
C ILE A 365 0.63 -7.02 -16.39
N ARG A 366 -0.47 -7.41 -17.04
CA ARG A 366 -1.79 -7.49 -16.39
C ARG A 366 -1.77 -8.45 -15.20
N ASP A 367 -1.18 -9.62 -15.36
CA ASP A 367 -1.19 -10.67 -14.34
C ASP A 367 -0.25 -10.38 -13.17
N ARG A 368 0.77 -9.54 -13.40
CA ARG A 368 1.78 -9.11 -12.43
C ARG A 368 1.76 -7.60 -12.19
N TYR A 369 0.61 -6.96 -12.39
CA TYR A 369 0.49 -5.50 -12.45
C TYR A 369 1.06 -4.81 -11.21
N THR A 370 0.72 -5.34 -10.03
CA THR A 370 1.24 -4.88 -8.74
C THR A 370 2.76 -4.67 -8.78
N PHE A 371 3.51 -5.64 -9.29
CA PHE A 371 4.98 -5.60 -9.30
C PHE A 371 5.55 -4.57 -10.29
N PHE A 372 4.97 -4.47 -11.48
CA PHE A 372 5.45 -3.53 -12.51
C PHE A 372 5.01 -2.09 -12.28
N SER A 373 3.89 -1.85 -11.58
CA SER A 373 3.41 -0.50 -11.27
C SER A 373 4.43 0.32 -10.46
N HIS A 374 5.17 -0.33 -9.54
CA HIS A 374 6.26 0.28 -8.78
C HIS A 374 7.39 0.79 -9.67
N VAL A 375 7.65 0.15 -10.82
CA VAL A 375 8.66 0.63 -11.76
C VAL A 375 8.24 1.98 -12.33
N GLY A 376 7.00 2.11 -12.81
CA GLY A 376 6.52 3.38 -13.35
C GLY A 376 6.49 4.50 -12.29
N ALA A 377 6.05 4.18 -11.07
CA ALA A 377 6.08 5.12 -9.94
C ALA A 377 7.52 5.58 -9.63
N ALA A 378 8.48 4.63 -9.54
CA ALA A 378 9.88 4.94 -9.27
C ALA A 378 10.47 5.86 -10.35
N LEU A 379 10.31 5.52 -11.62
CA LEU A 379 10.88 6.29 -12.73
C LEU A 379 10.29 7.69 -12.82
N ALA A 380 8.98 7.84 -12.58
CA ALA A 380 8.34 9.15 -12.52
C ALA A 380 8.86 9.99 -11.34
N ASN A 381 9.09 9.38 -10.17
CA ASN A 381 9.70 10.06 -9.03
C ASN A 381 11.13 10.54 -9.35
N TRP A 382 11.94 9.74 -10.03
CA TRP A 382 13.28 10.16 -10.50
C TRP A 382 13.24 11.28 -11.54
N ARG A 383 12.08 11.52 -12.15
CA ARG A 383 11.81 12.65 -13.04
C ARG A 383 11.06 13.79 -12.38
N GLN A 384 10.73 13.64 -11.10
CA GLN A 384 9.99 14.61 -10.30
C GLN A 384 8.67 15.02 -10.97
N VAL A 385 7.99 14.07 -11.60
CA VAL A 385 6.70 14.25 -12.26
C VAL A 385 5.69 13.24 -11.71
N HIS A 386 4.42 13.61 -11.73
CA HIS A 386 3.35 12.65 -11.45
C HIS A 386 3.05 11.82 -12.72
N PRO A 387 2.92 10.48 -12.64
CA PRO A 387 2.73 9.63 -13.82
C PRO A 387 1.58 10.06 -14.74
N ALA A 388 0.41 10.40 -14.18
CA ALA A 388 -0.72 10.84 -14.98
C ALA A 388 -0.51 12.20 -15.67
N GLU A 389 0.20 13.13 -15.04
CA GLU A 389 0.49 14.44 -15.63
C GLU A 389 1.48 14.29 -16.80
N PHE A 390 2.58 13.57 -16.57
CA PHE A 390 3.56 13.26 -17.61
C PHE A 390 2.90 12.53 -18.79
N TRP A 391 2.07 11.52 -18.50
CA TRP A 391 1.43 10.74 -19.55
C TRP A 391 0.43 11.56 -20.37
N HIS A 392 -0.34 12.43 -19.72
CA HIS A 392 -1.26 13.34 -20.39
C HIS A 392 -0.53 14.26 -21.38
N ASP A 393 0.59 14.86 -20.95
CA ASP A 393 1.41 15.72 -21.79
C ASP A 393 2.08 14.93 -22.94
N TRP A 394 2.50 13.69 -22.66
CA TRP A 394 3.07 12.79 -23.67
C TRP A 394 2.05 12.44 -24.76
N GLU A 395 0.83 12.05 -24.38
CA GLU A 395 -0.26 11.69 -25.29
C GLU A 395 -0.74 12.87 -26.15
N ALA A 396 -0.52 14.12 -25.72
CA ALA A 396 -0.83 15.29 -26.54
C ALA A 396 0.02 15.34 -27.83
N ASN A 397 1.25 14.81 -27.79
CA ASN A 397 2.18 14.75 -28.92
C ASN A 397 2.28 13.34 -29.54
N HIS A 398 1.86 12.32 -28.80
CA HIS A 398 1.85 10.91 -29.22
C HIS A 398 0.44 10.32 -29.03
N PRO A 399 -0.55 10.79 -29.80
CA PRO A 399 -1.94 10.41 -29.59
C PRO A 399 -2.11 8.91 -29.74
N TRP A 400 -2.99 8.34 -28.92
CA TRP A 400 -3.31 6.92 -28.98
C TRP A 400 -3.81 6.55 -30.37
N GLN A 401 -3.27 5.45 -30.89
CA GLN A 401 -3.73 4.82 -32.12
C GLN A 401 -4.25 3.43 -31.77
N PRO A 402 -5.47 3.06 -32.21
CA PRO A 402 -5.95 1.70 -32.04
C PRO A 402 -4.98 0.74 -32.71
N GLU A 403 -4.63 -0.35 -32.02
CA GLU A 403 -3.86 -1.42 -32.64
C GLU A 403 -4.65 -1.94 -33.85
N PRO A 404 -4.00 -2.13 -35.02
CA PRO A 404 -4.68 -2.69 -36.17
C PRO A 404 -5.23 -4.06 -35.78
N ALA A 405 -6.54 -4.24 -35.95
CA ALA A 405 -7.20 -5.51 -35.67
C ALA A 405 -6.37 -6.64 -36.27
N ALA A 406 -5.93 -7.57 -35.41
CA ALA A 406 -5.19 -8.74 -35.87
C ALA A 406 -6.02 -9.39 -36.98
N ASN A 407 -5.47 -9.49 -38.19
CA ASN A 407 -6.17 -10.10 -39.33
C ASN A 407 -6.71 -11.46 -38.89
N ASP A 408 -8.03 -11.57 -38.88
CA ASP A 408 -8.77 -12.81 -38.69
C ASP A 408 -8.45 -13.73 -39.87
N ASN A 409 -7.32 -14.43 -39.78
CA ASN A 409 -7.02 -15.59 -40.61
C ASN A 409 -7.80 -16.78 -40.06
N SER A 410 -9.13 -16.66 -39.98
CA SER A 410 -9.99 -17.83 -39.97
C SER A 410 -9.88 -18.49 -41.34
N VAL A 411 -8.97 -19.47 -41.42
CA VAL A 411 -8.96 -20.44 -42.51
C VAL A 411 -10.33 -21.10 -42.51
N GLU A 412 -11.16 -20.79 -43.49
CA GLU A 412 -12.34 -21.58 -43.84
C GLU A 412 -11.89 -23.02 -44.05
N ILE A 413 -12.14 -23.88 -43.06
CA ILE A 413 -12.03 -25.32 -43.25
C ILE A 413 -13.27 -25.72 -44.05
N ASP A 414 -13.11 -25.81 -45.37
CA ASP A 414 -14.04 -26.46 -46.27
C ASP A 414 -14.08 -27.97 -45.94
N ALA A 415 -15.00 -28.35 -45.06
CA ALA A 415 -15.28 -29.74 -44.72
C ALA A 415 -16.20 -30.37 -45.78
N SER A 416 -15.70 -30.48 -47.01
CA SER A 416 -16.27 -31.32 -48.06
C SER A 416 -15.31 -32.45 -48.44
N THR A 417 -15.10 -33.41 -47.53
CA THR A 417 -14.56 -34.73 -47.91
C THR A 417 -15.04 -35.83 -46.94
N PRO A 418 -15.63 -36.93 -47.43
CA PRO A 418 -16.16 -38.00 -46.59
C PRO A 418 -15.07 -38.97 -46.10
N GLU A 419 -15.23 -39.42 -44.86
CA GLU A 419 -14.46 -40.50 -44.22
C GLU A 419 -14.45 -41.76 -45.07
N LYS A 420 -13.25 -42.34 -45.24
CA LYS A 420 -13.07 -43.76 -45.49
C LYS A 420 -12.61 -44.42 -44.20
N THR A 421 -13.43 -45.36 -43.76
CA THR A 421 -13.14 -46.42 -42.81
C THR A 421 -11.98 -47.30 -43.31
N ASP A 422 -11.02 -47.59 -42.43
CA ASP A 422 -10.61 -48.96 -42.04
C ASP A 422 -9.81 -48.91 -40.72
#